data_AF-A0A951W8X1-F1
#
_entry.id   AF-A0A951W8X1-F1
#
_cell.length_a   1.000
_cell.length_b   1.000
_cell.length_c   1.000
_cell.angle_alpha   90.00
_cell.angle_beta   90.00
_cell.angle_gamma   90.00
#
_symmetry.space_group_name_H-M   'P 1'
#
loop_
_entity.id
_entity.type
_entity.pdbx_description
1 polymer ?
#
loop_
_entity_poly.entity_id
_entity_poly.type
_entity_poly.pdbx_seq_one_letter_code
_entity_poly.pdbx_strand_id
1 'polypeptide(L)'
;MFSRMYDSVTSELINVDLEYKKFYSFEYENIEQFLYRKYNIRGKYIDELMQFRKDNPDCILYRKDDHSYGDYGIPQFMFSESMYDRIIEILTLKKQTNED
;
A
#
# COMPACT_ATOMS: atom_id res chain seq x y z
N MET A 1 18.72 0.49 -1.29
CA MET A 1 17.98 1.16 -2.37
C MET A 1 16.89 0.24 -2.91
N PHE A 2 17.25 -0.94 -3.44
CA PHE A 2 16.30 -1.96 -3.89
C PHE A 2 15.33 -2.46 -2.83
N SER A 3 15.73 -2.63 -1.56
CA SER A 3 14.80 -2.97 -0.48
C SER A 3 13.73 -1.90 -0.26
N ARG A 4 14.08 -0.61 -0.32
CA ARG A 4 13.10 0.49 -0.20
C ARG A 4 12.17 0.59 -1.41
N MET A 5 12.66 0.25 -2.60
CA MET A 5 11.83 0.15 -3.81
C MET A 5 10.91 -1.07 -3.74
N TYR A 6 11.42 -2.20 -3.26
CA TYR A 6 10.65 -3.40 -2.98
C TYR A 6 9.57 -3.12 -1.94
N ASP A 7 9.91 -2.51 -0.80
CA ASP A 7 8.96 -2.08 0.22
C ASP A 7 7.96 -1.07 -0.36
N SER A 8 8.35 -0.19 -1.29
CA SER A 8 7.43 0.74 -1.94
C SER A 8 6.49 0.08 -2.95
N VAL A 9 6.91 -1.01 -3.60
CA VAL A 9 6.11 -1.77 -4.58
C VAL A 9 5.23 -2.81 -3.89
N THR A 10 5.69 -3.37 -2.77
CA THR A 10 5.00 -4.42 -2.00
C THR A 10 4.29 -3.90 -0.74
N SER A 11 4.52 -2.64 -0.33
CA SER A 11 3.65 -1.93 0.62
C SER A 11 2.35 -1.62 -0.09
N GLU A 12 1.46 -2.61 -0.16
CA GLU A 12 0.08 -2.38 -0.51
C GLU A 12 -0.55 -1.51 0.58
N LEU A 13 -0.55 -0.19 0.35
CA LEU A 13 -1.37 0.73 1.11
C LEU A 13 -2.81 0.49 0.67
N ILE A 14 -3.56 -0.23 1.50
CA ILE A 14 -4.94 -0.58 1.21
C ILE A 14 -5.81 0.56 1.73
N ASN A 15 -6.54 1.19 0.81
CA ASN A 15 -7.57 2.15 1.15
C ASN A 15 -8.70 1.42 1.88
N VAL A 16 -8.85 1.73 3.15
CA VAL A 16 -9.75 1.02 4.07
C VAL A 16 -11.22 1.26 3.70
N ASP A 17 -11.57 2.45 3.21
CA ASP A 17 -12.93 2.75 2.76
C ASP A 17 -13.30 1.95 1.51
N LEU A 18 -12.36 1.80 0.57
CA LEU A 18 -12.56 0.99 -0.63
C LEU A 18 -12.64 -0.50 -0.29
N GLU A 19 -11.79 -0.98 0.62
CA GLU A 19 -11.84 -2.36 1.12
C GLU A 19 -13.19 -2.68 1.75
N TYR A 20 -13.65 -1.82 2.67
CA TYR A 20 -14.95 -1.96 3.32
C TYR A 20 -16.08 -2.02 2.29
N LYS A 21 -16.18 -1.01 1.41
CA LYS A 21 -17.24 -0.92 0.40
C LYS A 21 -17.27 -2.10 -0.56
N LYS A 22 -16.09 -2.62 -0.93
CA LYS A 22 -16.00 -3.68 -1.94
C LYS A 22 -16.23 -5.07 -1.36
N PHE A 23 -15.78 -5.31 -0.13
CA PHE A 23 -15.67 -6.67 0.40
C PHE A 23 -16.41 -6.91 1.72
N TYR A 24 -16.87 -5.88 2.42
CA TYR A 24 -17.36 -6.03 3.80
C TYR A 24 -18.64 -5.26 4.13
N SER A 25 -19.12 -4.38 3.24
CA SER A 25 -20.35 -3.61 3.45
C SER A 25 -21.63 -4.45 3.45
N PHE A 26 -21.54 -5.73 3.06
CA PHE A 26 -22.65 -6.68 3.23
C PHE A 26 -22.68 -7.31 4.63
N GLU A 27 -21.56 -7.29 5.35
CA GLU A 27 -21.40 -7.90 6.68
C GLU A 27 -21.52 -6.86 7.79
N TYR A 28 -20.96 -5.67 7.59
CA TYR A 28 -21.00 -4.58 8.55
C TYR A 28 -21.82 -3.41 8.01
N GLU A 29 -22.63 -2.79 8.87
CA GLU A 29 -23.55 -1.71 8.52
C GLU A 29 -22.82 -0.40 8.19
N ASN A 30 -21.70 -0.15 8.86
CA ASN A 30 -20.91 1.07 8.69
C ASN A 30 -19.40 0.81 8.91
N ILE A 31 -18.60 1.81 8.55
CA ILE A 31 -17.14 1.71 8.60
C ILE A 31 -16.65 1.57 10.06
N GLU A 32 -17.34 2.19 11.01
CA GLU A 32 -17.01 2.12 12.43
C GLU A 32 -17.15 0.69 12.98
N GLN A 33 -18.23 0.00 12.62
CA GLN A 33 -18.45 -1.40 12.98
C GLN A 33 -17.41 -2.32 12.33
N PHE A 34 -17.04 -2.05 11.08
CA PHE A 34 -15.97 -2.75 10.38
C PHE A 34 -14.61 -2.57 11.08
N LEU A 35 -14.23 -1.33 11.42
CA LEU A 35 -12.99 -1.02 12.14
C LEU A 35 -12.95 -1.69 13.51
N TYR A 36 -14.08 -1.70 14.23
CA TYR A 36 -14.19 -2.34 15.53
C TYR A 36 -14.04 -3.86 15.45
N ARG A 37 -14.75 -4.51 14.52
CA ARG A 37 -14.81 -5.99 14.46
C ARG A 37 -13.65 -6.61 13.71
N LYS A 38 -13.25 -6.06 12.55
CA LYS A 38 -12.20 -6.63 11.72
C LYS A 38 -10.80 -6.29 12.23
N TYR A 39 -10.58 -5.02 12.60
CA TYR A 39 -9.26 -4.57 13.06
C TYR A 39 -9.13 -4.48 14.58
N ASN A 40 -10.17 -4.82 15.33
CA ASN A 40 -10.15 -4.79 16.81
C ASN A 40 -9.76 -3.41 17.39
N ILE A 41 -10.11 -2.32 16.69
CA ILE A 41 -9.84 -0.96 17.16
C ILE A 41 -10.88 -0.63 18.23
N ARG A 42 -10.44 -0.13 19.39
CA ARG A 42 -11.35 0.25 20.48
C ARG A 42 -12.21 1.44 20.07
N GLY A 43 -13.49 1.43 20.48
CA GLY A 43 -14.47 2.47 20.15
C GLY A 43 -13.97 3.90 20.34
N LYS A 44 -13.35 4.22 21.49
CA LYS A 44 -12.80 5.56 21.76
C LYS A 44 -11.83 6.08 20.68
N TYR A 45 -11.02 5.19 20.07
CA TYR A 45 -10.08 5.57 19.03
C TYR A 45 -10.77 5.68 17.66
N ILE A 46 -11.85 4.94 17.45
CA ILE A 46 -12.69 5.07 16.25
C ILE A 46 -13.41 6.42 16.30
N ASP A 47 -13.95 6.81 17.45
CA ASP A 47 -14.63 8.09 17.64
C ASP A 47 -13.67 9.27 17.37
N GLU A 48 -12.47 9.23 17.94
CA GLU A 48 -11.40 10.21 17.68
C GLU A 48 -11.02 10.25 16.19
N LEU A 49 -10.90 9.09 15.54
CA LEU A 49 -10.57 8.98 14.13
C LEU A 49 -11.67 9.54 13.22
N MET A 50 -12.93 9.22 13.49
CA MET A 50 -14.07 9.71 12.71
C MET A 50 -14.25 11.22 12.88
N GLN A 51 -14.03 11.75 14.09
CA GLN A 51 -14.03 13.18 14.33
C GLN A 51 -12.91 13.88 13.53
N PHE A 52 -11.69 13.33 13.56
CA PHE A 52 -10.59 13.86 12.77
C PHE A 52 -10.88 13.86 11.26
N ARG A 53 -11.51 12.80 10.73
CA ARG A 53 -11.94 12.74 9.32
C ARG A 53 -13.01 13.76 8.99
N LYS A 54 -13.93 14.03 9.90
CA LYS A 54 -14.96 15.06 9.71
C LYS A 54 -14.35 16.44 9.59
N ASP A 55 -13.32 16.71 10.38
CA ASP A 55 -12.59 17.98 10.36
C ASP A 55 -11.62 18.08 9.16
N ASN A 56 -11.29 16.94 8.53
CA ASN A 56 -10.38 16.84 7.39
C ASN A 56 -10.99 15.95 6.28
N PRO A 57 -11.90 16.47 5.43
CA PRO A 57 -12.67 15.67 4.48
C PRO A 57 -11.82 14.94 3.43
N ASP A 58 -10.61 15.43 3.14
CA ASP A 58 -9.66 14.78 2.23
C ASP A 58 -8.86 13.65 2.89
N CYS A 59 -9.10 13.37 4.18
CA CYS A 59 -8.43 12.31 4.93
C CYS A 59 -8.89 10.93 4.44
N ILE A 60 -7.94 10.18 3.90
CA ILE A 60 -8.13 8.79 3.48
C ILE A 60 -7.48 7.87 4.50
N LEU A 61 -8.21 6.83 4.92
CA LEU A 61 -7.68 5.80 5.79
C LEU A 61 -6.94 4.75 4.96
N TYR A 62 -5.68 4.53 5.29
CA TYR A 62 -4.86 3.47 4.74
C TYR A 62 -4.46 2.50 5.84
N ARG A 63 -4.58 1.20 5.57
CA ARG A 63 -3.83 0.19 6.30
C ARG A 63 -2.63 -0.22 5.47
N LYS A 64 -1.50 -0.37 6.15
CA LYS A 64 -0.32 -1.00 5.57
C LYS A 64 -0.36 -2.47 5.95
N ASP A 65 -0.39 -3.35 4.96
CA ASP A 65 -0.17 -4.77 5.22
C ASP A 65 1.34 -5.01 5.41
N ASP A 66 1.84 -4.72 6.61
CA ASP A 66 3.16 -5.21 6.99
C ASP A 66 3.03 -6.73 7.17
N HIS A 67 3.67 -7.48 6.26
CA HIS A 67 3.80 -8.94 6.22
C HIS A 67 2.90 -9.73 5.24
N SER A 68 2.37 -9.12 4.18
CA SER A 68 1.86 -9.86 3.01
C SER A 68 3.00 -10.52 2.20
N TYR A 69 3.72 -11.45 2.82
CA TYR A 69 4.77 -12.28 2.20
C TYR A 69 4.13 -13.47 1.45
N GLY A 70 3.30 -13.19 0.45
CA GLY A 70 2.66 -14.21 -0.38
C GLY A 70 3.21 -14.28 -1.80
N ASP A 71 3.53 -13.13 -2.38
CA ASP A 71 4.00 -13.02 -3.76
C ASP A 71 5.52 -12.85 -3.81
N TYR A 72 6.21 -13.95 -4.12
CA TYR A 72 7.65 -13.96 -4.32
C TYR A 72 8.08 -13.44 -5.71
N GLY A 73 7.13 -13.25 -6.64
CA GLY A 73 7.41 -12.80 -8.01
C GLY A 73 7.88 -11.35 -8.07
N ILE A 74 7.25 -10.45 -7.31
CA ILE A 74 7.69 -9.05 -7.21
C ILE A 74 9.11 -8.91 -6.64
N PRO A 75 9.49 -9.55 -5.51
CA PRO A 75 10.87 -9.49 -5.04
C PRO A 75 11.84 -10.09 -6.06
N GLN A 76 11.54 -11.25 -6.64
CA GLN A 76 12.39 -11.88 -7.65
C GLN A 76 12.60 -10.98 -8.87
N PHE A 77 11.56 -10.30 -9.34
CA PHE A 77 11.65 -9.33 -10.42
C PHE A 77 12.48 -8.10 -10.03
N MET A 78 12.23 -7.52 -8.86
CA MET A 78 12.92 -6.33 -8.36
C MET A 78 14.42 -6.57 -8.13
N PHE A 79 14.80 -7.79 -7.76
CA PHE A 79 16.20 -8.21 -7.59
C PHE A 79 16.78 -8.92 -8.82
N SER A 80 16.06 -8.98 -9.94
CA SER A 80 16.57 -9.58 -11.17
C SER A 80 17.69 -8.74 -11.79
N GLU A 81 18.63 -9.39 -12.48
CA GLU A 81 19.70 -8.71 -13.23
C GLU A 81 19.12 -7.71 -14.23
N SER A 82 18.01 -8.06 -14.90
CA SER A 82 17.34 -7.17 -15.86
C SER A 82 16.88 -5.84 -15.25
N MET A 83 16.43 -5.87 -13.99
CA MET A 83 15.95 -4.68 -13.28
C MET A 83 17.10 -3.87 -12.73
N TYR A 84 18.14 -4.55 -12.27
CA TYR A 84 19.41 -3.93 -11.90
C TYR A 84 19.99 -3.13 -13.07
N ASP A 85 20.12 -3.75 -14.24
CA ASP A 85 20.69 -3.12 -15.44
C ASP A 85 19.89 -1.89 -15.86
N ARG A 86 18.56 -1.98 -15.88
CA ARG A 86 17.67 -0.84 -16.19
C ARG A 86 17.83 0.32 -15.20
N ILE A 87 17.91 0.02 -13.91
CA ILE A 87 18.09 1.05 -12.88
C ILE A 87 19.47 1.70 -13.02
N ILE A 88 20.51 0.91 -13.27
CA ILE A 88 21.86 1.43 -13.53
C ILE A 88 21.89 2.30 -14.79
N GLU A 89 21.22 1.89 -15.87
CA GLU A 89 21.11 2.68 -17.11
C GLU A 89 20.45 4.05 -16.86
N ILE A 90 19.33 4.07 -16.12
CA ILE A 90 18.64 5.30 -15.72
C ILE A 90 19.55 6.19 -14.86
N LEU A 91 20.18 5.62 -13.83
CA LEU A 91 21.02 6.37 -12.88
C LEU A 91 22.30 6.90 -13.52
N THR A 92 22.87 6.16 -14.47
CA THR A 92 24.09 6.55 -15.18
C THR A 92 23.80 7.42 -16.41
N LEU A 93 22.52 7.64 -16.75
CA LEU A 93 22.08 8.34 -17.96
C LEU A 93 22.80 7.84 -19.22
N LYS A 94 23.17 6.54 -19.24
CA LYS A 94 23.71 5.90 -20.43
C LYS A 94 22.60 5.84 -21.47
N LYS A 95 22.40 6.93 -22.21
CA LYS A 95 21.80 6.85 -23.53
C LYS A 95 22.60 5.78 -24.28
N GLN A 96 21.91 4.79 -24.83
CA GLN A 96 22.48 4.00 -25.91
C GLN A 96 22.97 5.00 -26.97
N THR A 97 24.27 5.26 -26.99
CA THR A 97 24.94 5.74 -28.18
C THR A 97 24.83 4.56 -29.14
N ASN A 98 23.73 4.53 -29.90
CA ASN A 98 23.64 3.72 -31.09
C ASN A 98 24.71 4.30 -32.03
N GLU A 99 25.88 3.67 -32.05
CA GLU A 99 26.83 3.84 -33.14
C GLU A 99 26.33 2.94 -34.28
N ASP A 100 26.08 3.58 -35.42
CA ASP A 100 25.78 2.97 -36.72
C ASP A 100 26.91 2.01 -37.18
#